data_AF-A0A258AJ33-F1
#
_entry.id   AF-A0A258AJ33-F1
#
_cell.length_a   1.000
_cell.length_b   1.000
_cell.length_c   1.000
_cell.angle_alpha   90.00
_cell.angle_beta   90.00
_cell.angle_gamma   90.00
#
_symmetry.space_group_name_H-M   'P 1'
#
loop_
_entity.id
_entity.type
_entity.pdbx_description
1 polymer ?
#
loop_
_entity_poly.entity_id
_entity_poly.type
_entity_poly.pdbx_seq_one_letter_code
_entity_poly.pdbx_strand_id
1 'polypeptide(L)'
;MNDTTASALVQKDILVSQEEMSFFFKSKKDELGNMVKRDTVKLNVPIPTWDGIVTALNDDDTGKIAQFLVSLVQSEIYLEARSQVNDKEPFTQADLDVAALRLIALATRPVSERKGSAISEDLWKQFEEDYCAVMASALSDKTEKQIKLGAELMVKKFAPVREKKQLIATLRGYLQQWYASTGAKEDLQPIYDYLDSRAQTLLTSEVTPKTFDI
;
A
#
# COMPACT_ATOMS: atom_id res chain seq x y z
N MET A 1 1.37 -39.42 -36.58
CA MET A 1 0.78 -38.09 -36.38
C MET A 1 0.08 -38.11 -35.03
N ASN A 2 0.69 -37.55 -33.99
CA ASN A 2 0.08 -37.11 -32.72
C ASN A 2 1.22 -36.91 -31.71
N ASP A 3 1.80 -35.70 -31.67
CA ASP A 3 2.62 -35.26 -30.54
C ASP A 3 2.90 -33.73 -30.63
N THR A 4 1.86 -32.94 -30.85
CA THR A 4 2.01 -31.46 -30.89
C THR A 4 1.03 -30.75 -29.96
N THR A 5 -0.02 -31.40 -29.47
CA THR A 5 -1.06 -30.79 -28.64
C THR A 5 -0.78 -30.84 -27.13
N ALA A 6 0.06 -31.76 -26.64
CA ALA A 6 0.36 -31.89 -25.21
C ALA A 6 1.35 -30.81 -24.70
N SER A 7 2.29 -30.37 -25.55
CA SER A 7 3.35 -29.42 -25.17
C SER A 7 2.83 -27.98 -24.98
N ALA A 8 1.77 -27.58 -25.68
CA ALA A 8 1.26 -26.21 -25.66
C ALA A 8 0.43 -25.89 -24.39
N LEU A 9 -0.21 -26.89 -23.78
CA LEU A 9 -1.00 -26.71 -22.56
C LEU A 9 -0.09 -26.61 -21.31
N VAL A 10 0.99 -27.41 -21.26
CA VAL A 10 1.97 -27.39 -20.17
C VAL A 10 2.79 -26.09 -20.15
N GLN A 11 3.12 -25.53 -21.32
CA GLN A 11 3.81 -24.23 -21.39
C GLN A 11 2.96 -23.08 -20.88
N LYS A 12 1.64 -23.10 -21.13
CA LYS A 12 0.73 -22.02 -20.73
C LYS A 12 0.58 -21.89 -19.21
N ASP A 13 0.66 -23.01 -18.49
CA ASP A 13 0.60 -23.07 -17.01
C ASP A 13 1.87 -22.55 -16.32
N ILE A 14 3.01 -22.45 -17.01
CA ILE A 14 4.27 -21.92 -16.45
C ILE A 14 4.33 -20.38 -16.56
N LEU A 15 3.66 -19.80 -17.58
CA LEU A 15 3.72 -18.37 -17.89
C LEU A 15 2.78 -17.52 -17.02
N VAL A 16 1.80 -18.14 -16.36
CA VAL A 16 0.87 -17.46 -15.46
C VAL A 16 0.67 -18.26 -14.16
N SER A 17 0.73 -17.58 -13.02
CA SER A 17 0.30 -18.12 -11.72
C SER A 17 -1.14 -17.70 -11.45
N GLN A 18 -1.89 -18.53 -10.72
CA GLN A 18 -3.21 -18.15 -10.22
C GLN A 18 -3.07 -17.66 -8.78
N GLU A 19 -3.42 -16.41 -8.52
CA GLU A 19 -3.43 -15.85 -7.17
C GLU A 19 -4.85 -15.48 -6.75
N GLU A 20 -5.25 -15.89 -5.54
CA GLU A 20 -6.57 -15.53 -4.99
C GLU A 20 -6.57 -14.05 -4.58
N MET A 21 -7.40 -13.25 -5.25
CA MET A 21 -7.61 -11.84 -4.94
C MET A 21 -8.99 -11.63 -4.33
N SER A 22 -9.04 -10.89 -3.22
CA SER A 22 -10.30 -10.48 -2.59
C SER A 22 -10.70 -9.08 -3.03
N PHE A 23 -11.93 -8.96 -3.53
CA PHE A 23 -12.53 -7.70 -3.95
C PHE A 23 -13.59 -7.30 -2.93
N PHE A 24 -13.29 -6.24 -2.18
CA PHE A 24 -14.19 -5.69 -1.16
C PHE A 24 -15.14 -4.66 -1.77
N PHE A 25 -16.36 -4.58 -1.24
CA PHE A 25 -17.38 -3.65 -1.71
C PHE A 25 -17.84 -2.73 -0.61
N LYS A 26 -18.08 -1.46 -0.99
CA LYS A 26 -18.70 -0.48 -0.10
C LYS A 26 -20.12 -0.88 0.25
N SER A 27 -20.48 -0.64 1.51
CA SER A 27 -21.87 -0.59 1.95
C SER A 27 -22.60 0.53 1.19
N LYS A 28 -23.76 0.22 0.63
CA LYS A 28 -24.63 1.18 -0.03
C LYS A 28 -25.95 1.25 0.72
N LYS A 29 -26.57 2.43 0.77
CA LYS A 29 -27.95 2.55 1.23
C LYS A 29 -28.87 1.99 0.17
N ASP A 30 -29.78 1.11 0.57
CA ASP A 30 -30.90 0.68 -0.25
C ASP A 30 -31.99 1.77 -0.33
N GLU A 31 -33.02 1.53 -1.13
CA GLU A 31 -34.15 2.45 -1.31
C GLU A 31 -34.97 2.67 -0.03
N LEU A 32 -34.78 1.82 0.99
CA LEU A 32 -35.43 1.88 2.30
C LEU A 32 -34.54 2.50 3.38
N GLY A 33 -33.33 2.93 3.02
CA GLY A 33 -32.37 3.58 3.92
C GLY A 33 -31.49 2.64 4.74
N ASN A 34 -31.60 1.31 4.56
CA ASN A 34 -30.75 0.32 5.23
C ASN A 34 -29.39 0.22 4.54
N MET A 35 -28.34 0.00 5.31
CA MET A 35 -26.98 -0.21 4.79
C MET A 35 -26.85 -1.67 4.33
N VAL A 36 -26.76 -1.88 3.02
CA VAL A 36 -26.57 -3.20 2.40
C VAL A 36 -25.16 -3.26 1.83
N LYS A 37 -24.36 -4.24 2.27
CA LYS A 37 -23.03 -4.56 1.71
C LYS A 37 -23.16 -5.85 0.90
N ARG A 38 -22.66 -5.85 -0.34
CA ARG A 38 -22.56 -7.09 -1.12
C ARG A 38 -21.37 -7.91 -0.61
N ASP A 39 -21.48 -9.22 -0.70
CA ASP A 39 -20.41 -10.12 -0.26
C ASP A 39 -19.08 -9.85 -0.97
N THR A 40 -17.98 -10.00 -0.23
CA THR A 40 -16.63 -9.94 -0.78
C THR A 40 -16.48 -11.04 -1.83
N VAL A 41 -16.00 -10.67 -3.01
CA VAL A 41 -15.81 -11.58 -4.12
C VAL A 41 -14.35 -12.03 -4.11
N LYS A 42 -14.11 -13.34 -4.04
CA LYS A 42 -12.77 -13.92 -4.15
C LYS A 42 -12.61 -14.57 -5.52
N LEU A 43 -11.60 -14.14 -6.28
CA LEU A 43 -11.32 -14.67 -7.62
C LEU A 43 -9.87 -15.10 -7.73
N ASN A 44 -9.65 -16.23 -8.39
CA ASN A 44 -8.31 -16.60 -8.85
C ASN A 44 -7.99 -15.80 -10.10
N VAL A 45 -7.01 -14.90 -9.99
CA VAL A 45 -6.59 -14.00 -11.06
C VAL A 45 -5.29 -14.53 -11.66
N PRO A 46 -5.20 -14.67 -12.99
CA PRO A 46 -3.95 -15.04 -13.64
C PRO A 46 -2.96 -13.87 -13.58
N ILE A 47 -1.84 -14.07 -12.91
CA ILE A 47 -0.72 -13.14 -12.85
C ILE A 47 0.44 -13.69 -13.70
N PRO A 48 1.02 -12.90 -14.62
CA PRO A 48 2.20 -13.32 -15.36
C PRO A 48 3.35 -13.68 -14.42
N THR A 49 3.96 -14.85 -14.61
CA THR A 49 5.21 -15.20 -13.96
C THR A 49 6.38 -14.44 -14.59
N TRP A 50 7.57 -14.52 -13.98
CA TRP A 50 8.77 -13.93 -14.60
C TRP A 50 9.01 -14.46 -16.01
N ASP A 51 8.89 -15.78 -16.21
CA ASP A 51 9.03 -16.40 -17.52
C ASP A 51 7.92 -15.96 -18.48
N GLY A 52 6.70 -15.73 -17.97
CA GLY A 52 5.60 -15.10 -18.68
C GLY A 52 5.93 -13.70 -19.19
N ILE A 53 6.52 -12.86 -18.34
CA ILE A 53 6.94 -11.50 -18.69
C ILE A 53 8.07 -11.52 -19.72
N VAL A 54 9.08 -12.38 -19.53
CA VAL A 54 10.20 -12.51 -20.47
C VAL A 54 9.73 -12.98 -21.83
N THR A 55 8.84 -13.98 -21.87
CA THR A 55 8.24 -14.46 -23.13
C THR A 55 7.45 -13.35 -23.80
N ALA A 56 6.60 -12.66 -23.04
CA ALA A 56 5.80 -11.55 -23.56
C ALA A 56 6.66 -10.39 -24.10
N LEU A 57 7.85 -10.15 -23.53
CA LEU A 57 8.81 -9.16 -24.05
C LEU A 57 9.52 -9.63 -25.32
N ASN A 58 9.88 -10.91 -25.40
CA ASN A 58 10.57 -11.47 -26.57
C ASN A 58 9.64 -11.57 -27.78
N ASP A 59 8.35 -11.81 -27.56
CA ASP A 59 7.33 -11.89 -28.60
C ASP A 59 6.76 -10.51 -28.99
N ASP A 60 7.16 -9.43 -28.31
CA ASP A 60 6.63 -8.08 -28.55
C ASP A 60 7.38 -7.32 -29.66
N ASP A 61 6.97 -7.55 -30.90
CA ASP A 61 7.47 -6.79 -32.06
C ASP A 61 7.13 -5.29 -32.00
N THR A 62 6.17 -4.88 -31.16
CA THR A 62 5.70 -3.48 -31.08
C THR A 62 6.41 -2.66 -30.02
N GLY A 63 7.10 -3.30 -29.08
CA GLY A 63 7.73 -2.69 -27.91
C GLY A 63 6.75 -2.07 -26.89
N LYS A 64 5.43 -2.26 -27.05
CA LYS A 64 4.41 -1.70 -26.14
C LYS A 64 4.44 -2.32 -24.76
N ILE A 65 4.76 -3.61 -24.66
CA ILE A 65 4.90 -4.31 -23.37
C ILE A 65 6.10 -3.74 -22.61
N ALA A 66 7.23 -3.55 -23.29
CA ALA A 66 8.39 -2.89 -22.70
C ALA A 66 8.06 -1.46 -22.24
N GLN A 67 7.37 -0.67 -23.07
CA GLN A 67 6.93 0.69 -22.71
C GLN A 67 6.00 0.69 -21.49
N PHE A 68 5.06 -0.25 -21.41
CA PHE A 68 4.17 -0.38 -20.27
C PHE A 68 4.96 -0.67 -18.98
N LEU A 69 5.88 -1.64 -19.01
CA LEU A 69 6.72 -1.95 -17.84
C LEU A 69 7.57 -0.74 -17.42
N VAL A 70 8.17 -0.03 -18.38
CA VAL A 70 8.93 1.20 -18.11
C VAL A 70 8.02 2.27 -17.48
N SER A 71 6.79 2.42 -17.94
CA SER A 71 5.84 3.40 -17.37
C SER A 71 5.46 3.09 -15.91
N LEU A 72 5.38 1.80 -15.54
CA LEU A 72 5.16 1.38 -14.16
C LEU A 72 6.36 1.75 -13.28
N VAL A 73 7.59 1.47 -13.75
CA VAL A 73 8.82 1.85 -13.05
C VAL A 73 8.94 3.37 -12.90
N GLN A 74 8.65 4.13 -13.96
CA GLN A 74 8.65 5.59 -13.94
C GLN A 74 7.66 6.15 -12.91
N SER A 75 6.50 5.52 -12.78
CA SER A 75 5.49 5.93 -11.79
C SER A 75 5.99 5.78 -10.35
N GLU A 76 6.73 4.71 -10.05
CA GLU A 76 7.36 4.51 -8.74
C GLU A 76 8.49 5.51 -8.47
N ILE A 77 9.35 5.76 -9.46
CA ILE A 77 10.42 6.77 -9.37
C ILE A 77 9.82 8.15 -9.08
N TYR A 78 8.76 8.53 -9.81
CA TYR A 78 8.09 9.80 -9.60
C TYR A 78 7.47 9.91 -8.21
N LEU A 79 6.88 8.83 -7.70
CA LEU A 79 6.33 8.82 -6.34
C LEU A 79 7.41 9.07 -5.29
N GLU A 80 8.55 8.42 -5.44
CA GLU A 80 9.64 8.62 -4.51
C GLU A 80 10.21 10.03 -4.58
N ALA A 81 10.47 10.53 -5.79
CA ALA A 81 10.93 11.90 -5.97
C ALA A 81 9.94 12.90 -5.34
N ARG A 82 8.64 12.68 -5.52
CA ARG A 82 7.59 13.48 -4.89
C ARG A 82 7.61 13.36 -3.36
N SER A 83 7.89 12.19 -2.80
CA SER A 83 8.06 12.03 -1.36
C SER A 83 9.19 12.91 -0.85
N GLN A 84 10.35 12.88 -1.50
CA GLN A 84 11.51 13.71 -1.13
C GLN A 84 11.19 15.21 -1.20
N VAL A 85 10.47 15.65 -2.24
CA VAL A 85 10.01 17.04 -2.38
C VAL A 85 9.10 17.46 -1.24
N ASN A 86 8.16 16.59 -0.83
CA ASN A 86 7.24 16.92 0.26
C ASN A 86 7.92 16.95 1.64
N ASP A 87 9.10 16.34 1.77
CA ASP A 87 9.82 16.24 3.03
C ASP A 87 10.65 17.48 3.36
N LYS A 88 10.87 18.36 2.38
CA LYS A 88 11.65 19.58 2.55
C LYS A 88 11.07 20.71 1.71
N GLU A 89 10.83 21.86 2.34
CA GLU A 89 10.49 23.10 1.64
C GLU A 89 11.42 24.24 2.11
N PRO A 90 12.14 24.93 1.21
CA PRO A 90 12.21 24.74 -0.24
C PRO A 90 13.04 23.50 -0.65
N PHE A 91 12.64 22.87 -1.74
CA PHE A 91 13.35 21.74 -2.37
C PHE A 91 14.03 22.20 -3.66
N THR A 92 15.28 21.77 -3.86
CA THR A 92 16.06 22.06 -5.08
C THR A 92 16.63 20.79 -5.68
N GLN A 93 17.16 20.87 -6.91
CA GLN A 93 17.77 19.71 -7.58
C GLN A 93 18.92 19.08 -6.79
N ALA A 94 19.65 19.87 -5.99
CA ALA A 94 20.75 19.40 -5.15
C ALA A 94 20.28 18.55 -3.96
N ASP A 95 18.99 18.66 -3.60
CA ASP A 95 18.38 17.90 -2.48
C ASP A 95 17.87 16.53 -2.93
N LEU A 96 17.83 16.26 -4.23
CA LEU A 96 17.33 15.01 -4.77
C LEU A 96 18.30 13.86 -4.50
N ASP A 97 17.86 12.91 -3.68
CA ASP A 97 18.57 11.66 -3.49
C ASP A 97 18.32 10.73 -4.68
N VAL A 98 19.18 10.85 -5.68
CA VAL A 98 19.18 10.00 -6.88
C VAL A 98 19.48 8.54 -6.54
N ALA A 99 20.19 8.25 -5.45
CA ALA A 99 20.47 6.87 -5.06
C ALA A 99 19.19 6.17 -4.60
N ALA A 100 18.30 6.86 -3.88
CA ALA A 100 16.98 6.35 -3.48
C ALA A 100 16.02 6.11 -4.67
N LEU A 101 16.26 6.77 -5.82
CA LEU A 101 15.48 6.58 -7.05
C LEU A 101 15.92 5.39 -7.90
N ARG A 102 17.05 4.74 -7.58
CA ARG A 102 17.54 3.58 -8.33
C ARG A 102 16.57 2.41 -8.20
N LEU A 103 16.40 1.65 -9.28
CA LEU A 103 15.49 0.51 -9.30
C LEU A 103 15.73 -0.48 -8.15
N ILE A 104 17.00 -0.78 -7.82
CA ILE A 104 17.36 -1.66 -6.70
C ILE A 104 16.88 -1.07 -5.35
N ALA A 105 17.04 0.23 -5.14
CA ALA A 105 16.58 0.89 -3.92
C ALA A 105 15.04 0.86 -3.83
N LEU A 106 14.33 1.11 -4.93
CA LEU A 106 12.87 1.00 -4.99
C LEU A 106 12.40 -0.44 -4.75
N ALA A 107 13.06 -1.42 -5.38
CA ALA A 107 12.71 -2.84 -5.31
C ALA A 107 13.10 -3.52 -3.99
N THR A 108 13.85 -2.86 -3.10
CA THR A 108 14.22 -3.38 -1.77
C THR A 108 13.41 -2.75 -0.64
N ARG A 109 12.58 -1.74 -0.93
CA ARG A 109 11.65 -1.15 0.05
C ARG A 109 10.73 -2.21 0.65
N PRO A 110 10.22 -2.04 1.88
CA PRO A 110 9.21 -2.92 2.42
C PRO A 110 8.06 -3.09 1.41
N VAL A 111 7.55 -4.32 1.25
CA VAL A 111 6.49 -4.63 0.27
C VAL A 111 5.26 -3.77 0.51
N SER A 112 4.96 -3.46 1.78
CA SER A 112 3.93 -2.51 2.20
C SER A 112 4.10 -1.14 1.52
N GLU A 113 5.32 -0.64 1.34
CA GLU A 113 5.58 0.69 0.76
C GLU A 113 5.60 0.72 -0.77
N ARG A 114 5.53 -0.43 -1.45
CA ARG A 114 5.51 -0.50 -2.92
C ARG A 114 4.09 -0.35 -3.43
N LYS A 115 3.87 0.58 -4.37
CA LYS A 115 2.53 0.98 -4.83
C LYS A 115 1.74 -0.14 -5.56
N GLY A 116 2.39 -1.24 -5.93
CA GLY A 116 1.75 -2.45 -6.49
C GLY A 116 1.03 -3.33 -5.46
N SER A 117 1.35 -3.18 -4.16
CA SER A 117 0.60 -3.79 -3.05
C SER A 117 -0.53 -2.87 -2.55
N ALA A 118 -0.96 -1.90 -3.39
CA ALA A 118 -1.86 -0.83 -2.98
C ALA A 118 -3.19 -1.39 -2.50
N ILE A 119 -3.34 -1.33 -1.18
CA ILE A 119 -4.62 -1.40 -0.50
C ILE A 119 -5.57 -0.42 -1.19
N SER A 120 -6.74 -0.91 -1.60
CA SER A 120 -7.72 -0.11 -2.32
C SER A 120 -8.14 1.13 -1.53
N GLU A 121 -8.44 2.23 -2.21
CA GLU A 121 -8.99 3.44 -1.55
C GLU A 121 -10.27 3.15 -0.77
N ASP A 122 -10.98 2.09 -1.16
CA ASP A 122 -12.21 1.64 -0.51
C ASP A 122 -11.93 1.02 0.84
N LEU A 123 -10.85 0.23 0.95
CA LEU A 123 -10.42 -0.34 2.21
C LEU A 123 -9.92 0.77 3.16
N TRP A 124 -9.21 1.78 2.63
CA TRP A 124 -8.77 2.93 3.42
C TRP A 124 -9.92 3.72 4.04
N LYS A 125 -11.01 3.90 3.30
CA LYS A 125 -12.24 4.55 3.82
C LYS A 125 -12.92 3.68 4.87
N GLN A 126 -13.01 2.37 4.63
CA GLN A 126 -13.58 1.43 5.60
C GLN A 126 -12.78 1.43 6.91
N PHE A 127 -11.45 1.49 6.82
CA PHE A 127 -10.59 1.66 7.99
C PHE A 127 -10.87 2.95 8.74
N GLU A 128 -10.97 4.10 8.05
CA GLU A 128 -11.22 5.37 8.72
C GLU A 128 -12.54 5.38 9.50
N GLU A 129 -13.60 4.85 8.89
CA GLU A 129 -14.93 4.72 9.50
C GLU A 129 -14.91 3.76 10.69
N ASP A 130 -14.35 2.56 10.51
CA ASP A 130 -14.27 1.53 11.56
C ASP A 130 -13.39 1.99 12.73
N TYR A 131 -12.25 2.62 12.44
CA TYR A 131 -11.36 3.17 13.45
C TYR A 131 -12.08 4.20 14.31
N CYS A 132 -12.79 5.15 13.70
CA CYS A 132 -13.51 6.18 14.46
C CYS A 132 -14.61 5.56 15.33
N ALA A 133 -15.36 4.58 14.82
CA ALA A 133 -16.44 3.92 15.55
C ALA A 133 -15.93 3.10 16.74
N VAL A 134 -14.90 2.27 16.53
CA VAL A 134 -14.32 1.40 17.55
C VAL A 134 -13.60 2.23 18.63
N MET A 135 -12.79 3.21 18.20
CA MET A 135 -11.96 3.98 19.12
C MET A 135 -12.74 5.03 19.92
N ALA A 136 -13.91 5.48 19.44
CA ALA A 136 -14.82 6.33 20.22
C ALA A 136 -15.25 5.68 21.54
N SER A 137 -15.39 4.35 21.55
CA SER A 137 -15.73 3.61 22.76
C SER A 137 -14.50 3.19 23.58
N ALA A 138 -13.34 3.03 22.92
CA ALA A 138 -12.12 2.53 23.56
C ALA A 138 -11.24 3.62 24.19
N LEU A 139 -11.36 4.88 23.73
CA LEU A 139 -10.59 6.03 24.22
C LEU A 139 -11.51 7.06 24.87
N SER A 140 -11.96 6.77 26.09
CA SER A 140 -12.89 7.64 26.84
C SER A 140 -12.31 9.01 27.20
N ASP A 141 -10.99 9.17 27.15
CA ASP A 141 -10.27 10.42 27.43
C ASP A 141 -10.02 11.28 26.18
N LYS A 142 -10.47 10.82 25.00
CA LYS A 142 -10.30 11.52 23.72
C LYS A 142 -11.64 11.99 23.17
N THR A 143 -11.63 13.19 22.63
CA THR A 143 -12.79 13.73 21.90
C THR A 143 -12.89 13.08 20.52
N GLU A 144 -14.10 13.02 19.96
CA GLU A 144 -14.34 12.53 18.59
C GLU A 144 -13.43 13.23 17.55
N LYS A 145 -13.18 14.53 17.73
CA LYS A 145 -12.27 15.30 16.87
C LYS A 145 -10.83 14.79 16.94
N GLN A 146 -10.35 14.43 18.13
CA GLN A 146 -9.00 13.89 18.31
C GLN A 146 -8.87 12.48 17.72
N ILE A 147 -9.93 11.67 17.86
CA ILE A 147 -9.97 10.31 17.28
C ILE A 147 -9.94 10.40 15.76
N LYS A 148 -10.78 11.27 15.17
CA LYS A 148 -10.79 11.52 13.73
C LYS A 148 -9.45 12.03 13.22
N LEU A 149 -8.82 12.97 13.93
CA LEU A 149 -7.48 13.44 13.59
C LEU A 149 -6.45 12.29 13.61
N GLY A 150 -6.54 11.38 14.59
CA GLY A 150 -5.71 10.18 14.64
C GLY A 150 -5.89 9.30 13.40
N ALA A 151 -7.14 9.05 13.00
CA ALA A 151 -7.48 8.30 11.79
C ALA A 151 -6.91 8.98 10.53
N GLU A 152 -7.11 10.29 10.38
CA GLU A 152 -6.60 11.07 9.24
C GLU A 152 -5.07 11.01 9.14
N LEU A 153 -4.35 11.07 10.26
CA LEU A 153 -2.89 10.94 10.29
C LEU A 153 -2.43 9.55 9.85
N MET A 154 -3.18 8.49 10.20
CA MET A 154 -2.91 7.12 9.76
C MET A 154 -3.24 6.92 8.28
N VAL A 155 -4.38 7.41 7.80
CA VAL A 155 -4.75 7.39 6.37
C VAL A 155 -3.72 8.15 5.52
N LYS A 156 -3.18 9.25 6.04
CA LYS A 156 -2.04 9.99 5.45
C LYS A 156 -0.68 9.33 5.71
N LYS A 157 -0.65 8.07 6.17
CA LYS A 157 0.54 7.23 6.30
C LYS A 157 1.63 7.87 7.18
N PHE A 158 1.19 8.61 8.20
CA PHE A 158 2.02 9.39 9.12
C PHE A 158 2.83 10.52 8.49
N ALA A 159 2.67 10.83 7.20
CA ALA A 159 3.47 11.85 6.52
C ALA A 159 3.48 13.22 7.24
N PRO A 160 2.35 13.74 7.75
CA PRO A 160 2.33 15.05 8.44
C PRO A 160 3.06 15.05 9.80
N VAL A 161 3.35 13.88 10.35
CA VAL A 161 3.93 13.70 11.69
C VAL A 161 5.17 12.83 11.69
N ARG A 162 5.77 12.61 10.52
CA ARG A 162 6.91 11.69 10.28
C ARG A 162 8.11 11.94 11.20
N GLU A 163 8.34 13.19 11.61
CA GLU A 163 9.44 13.58 12.48
C GLU A 163 9.10 13.45 13.97
N LYS A 164 7.80 13.37 14.30
CA LYS A 164 7.31 13.36 15.68
C LYS A 164 7.24 11.93 16.19
N LYS A 165 8.41 11.30 16.43
CA LYS A 165 8.52 9.89 16.84
C LYS A 165 7.62 9.51 18.01
N GLN A 166 7.52 10.34 19.03
CA GLN A 166 6.65 10.06 20.18
C GLN A 166 5.17 10.02 19.78
N LEU A 167 4.73 10.89 18.87
CA LEU A 167 3.37 10.87 18.35
C LEU A 167 3.12 9.64 17.47
N ILE A 168 4.09 9.23 16.65
CA ILE A 168 4.01 8.00 15.85
C ILE A 168 3.88 6.77 16.77
N ALA A 169 4.67 6.70 17.85
CA ALA A 169 4.59 5.61 18.81
C ALA A 169 3.20 5.54 19.47
N THR A 170 2.65 6.69 19.86
CA THR A 170 1.28 6.77 20.41
C THR A 170 0.23 6.32 19.40
N LEU A 171 0.29 6.82 18.16
CA LEU A 171 -0.64 6.44 17.10
C LEU A 171 -0.55 4.95 16.77
N ARG A 172 0.66 4.37 16.75
CA ARG A 172 0.85 2.93 16.58
C ARG A 172 0.22 2.13 17.71
N GLY A 173 0.34 2.58 18.95
CA GLY A 173 -0.36 1.97 20.09
C GLY A 173 -1.88 1.98 19.91
N TYR A 174 -2.45 3.09 19.46
CA TYR A 174 -3.88 3.18 19.15
C TYR A 174 -4.29 2.27 17.98
N LEU A 175 -3.46 2.16 16.94
CA LEU A 175 -3.69 1.23 15.84
C LEU A 175 -3.76 -0.22 16.34
N GLN A 176 -2.85 -0.62 17.23
CA GLN A 176 -2.84 -1.97 17.82
C GLN A 176 -4.08 -2.22 18.70
N GLN A 177 -4.48 -1.23 19.49
CA GLN A 177 -5.69 -1.30 20.31
C GLN A 177 -6.95 -1.40 19.45
N TRP A 178 -7.03 -0.59 18.38
CA TRP A 178 -8.10 -0.66 17.40
C TRP A 178 -8.17 -2.05 16.76
N TYR A 179 -7.02 -2.57 16.30
CA TYR A 179 -6.97 -3.87 15.64
C TYR A 179 -7.33 -5.04 16.58
N ALA A 180 -7.02 -4.91 17.87
CA ALA A 180 -7.47 -5.87 18.88
C ALA A 180 -9.01 -5.87 19.04
N SER A 181 -9.67 -4.74 18.77
CA SER A 181 -11.09 -4.49 19.10
C SER A 181 -12.02 -4.52 17.89
N THR A 182 -11.52 -4.31 16.67
CA THR A 182 -12.35 -4.30 15.46
C THR A 182 -12.96 -5.67 15.18
N GLY A 183 -14.21 -5.67 14.69
CA GLY A 183 -14.90 -6.86 14.19
C GLY A 183 -14.56 -7.19 12.74
N ALA A 184 -13.91 -6.27 12.00
CA ALA A 184 -13.58 -6.41 10.59
C ALA A 184 -12.11 -6.79 10.37
N LYS A 185 -11.52 -7.61 11.26
CA LYS A 185 -10.08 -7.94 11.24
C LYS A 185 -9.62 -8.54 9.92
N GLU A 186 -10.34 -9.51 9.39
CA GLU A 186 -9.95 -10.19 8.15
C GLU A 186 -9.92 -9.23 6.95
N ASP A 187 -10.92 -8.34 6.85
CA ASP A 187 -10.98 -7.33 5.78
C ASP A 187 -9.86 -6.29 5.94
N LEU A 188 -9.59 -5.82 7.17
CA LEU A 188 -8.71 -4.67 7.42
C LEU A 188 -7.28 -5.03 7.85
N GLN A 189 -6.95 -6.32 7.97
CA GLN A 189 -5.60 -6.83 8.23
C GLN A 189 -4.55 -6.20 7.30
N PRO A 190 -4.78 -6.05 5.98
CA PRO A 190 -3.79 -5.42 5.10
C PRO A 190 -3.45 -3.97 5.51
N ILE A 191 -4.44 -3.20 6.00
CA ILE A 191 -4.22 -1.83 6.49
C ILE A 191 -3.43 -1.83 7.78
N TYR A 192 -3.79 -2.72 8.70
CA TYR A 192 -3.06 -2.88 9.94
C TYR A 192 -1.59 -3.19 9.69
N ASP A 193 -1.29 -4.20 8.86
CA ASP A 193 0.09 -4.61 8.56
C ASP A 193 0.88 -3.49 7.89
N TYR A 194 0.26 -2.79 6.94
CA TYR A 194 0.87 -1.64 6.29
C TYR A 194 1.23 -0.55 7.30
N LEU A 195 0.27 -0.15 8.15
CA LEU A 195 0.45 0.98 9.06
C LEU A 195 1.39 0.63 10.21
N ASP A 196 1.34 -0.59 10.74
CA ASP A 196 2.26 -1.03 11.81
C ASP A 196 3.70 -1.10 11.29
N SER A 197 3.90 -1.68 10.11
CA SER A 197 5.20 -1.72 9.42
C SER A 197 5.73 -0.31 9.16
N ARG A 198 4.89 0.59 8.62
CA ARG A 198 5.28 1.97 8.32
C ARG A 198 5.64 2.73 9.60
N ALA A 199 4.86 2.59 10.66
CA ALA A 199 5.14 3.21 11.95
C ALA A 199 6.46 2.69 12.54
N GLN A 200 6.71 1.38 12.48
CA GLN A 200 7.97 0.77 12.90
C GLN A 200 9.15 1.39 12.14
N THR A 201 9.09 1.45 10.80
CA THR A 201 10.14 2.05 9.97
C THR A 201 10.45 3.49 10.40
N LEU A 202 9.43 4.33 10.58
CA LEU A 202 9.61 5.74 10.98
C LEU A 202 10.14 5.90 12.42
N LEU A 203 9.85 4.95 13.31
CA LEU A 203 10.39 4.96 14.67
C LEU A 203 11.87 4.56 14.68
N THR A 204 12.23 3.54 13.89
CA THR A 204 13.59 3.01 13.82
C THR A 204 14.51 3.76 12.88
N SER A 205 13.99 4.54 11.93
CA SER A 205 14.82 5.38 11.08
C SER A 205 15.58 6.36 11.96
N GLU A 206 16.91 6.31 11.95
CA GLU A 206 17.72 7.38 12.53
C GLU A 206 17.33 8.67 11.81
N VAL A 207 16.71 9.61 12.53
CA VAL A 207 16.69 10.99 12.06
C VAL A 207 18.11 11.42 12.29
N THR A 208 18.97 11.33 11.28
CA THR A 208 20.33 11.86 11.36
C THR A 208 20.16 13.31 11.83
N PRO A 209 20.63 13.67 13.04
CA PRO A 209 20.72 15.07 13.39
C PRO A 209 21.60 15.68 12.30
N LYS A 210 21.15 16.75 11.66
CA LYS A 210 22.02 17.54 10.80
C LYS A 210 23.22 17.95 11.65
N THR A 211 24.32 17.21 11.54
CA THR A 211 25.63 17.71 11.94
C THR A 211 25.86 18.88 11.01
N PHE A 212 25.60 20.07 11.54
CA PHE A 212 26.20 21.28 11.00
C PHE A 212 27.69 21.14 11.26
N ASP A 213 28.43 20.66 10.26
CA ASP A 213 29.86 20.89 10.23
C ASP A 213 30.06 22.40 10.08
N ILE A 214 30.61 23.00 11.13
CA ILE A 214 31.01 24.41 11.23
C ILE A 214 32.26 24.63 10.38
#